data_AF-A0A834MLB4-F1
#
_entry.id   AF-A0A834MLB4-F1
#
_cell.length_a   1.000
_cell.length_b   1.000
_cell.length_c   1.000
_cell.angle_alpha   90.00
_cell.angle_beta   90.00
_cell.angle_gamma   90.00
#
_symmetry.space_group_name_H-M   'P 1'
#
loop_
_entity.id
_entity.type
_entity.pdbx_description
1 polymer ?
#
loop_
_entity_poly.entity_id
_entity_poly.type
_entity_poly.pdbx_seq_one_letter_code
_entity_poly.pdbx_strand_id
1 'polypeptide(L)'
;MLLEALKRNSLLERFEKVCKGFANGYSIAKVKCQSSTKTHNLRVMSKVLLGKEKIDFSNAVSRASVVYDIAVHLAQGEREIVDGTTNKGTTEEGEIEDFKVLLQIQNTYRPVFGDFLRASAAERQHASHLRRLLAINNINYDKLREAYEEGAKGALDKILKEEIANAKEADLTELLDILDCYFDPDKQPIKPKTQWNSKYRGNNSRPYRNRRSTSRSKKGSESKGEESVTDPNTSTENNSTDTTVSAETSPRSENQIKVEVPAN
;
A
#
# COMPACT_ATOMS: atom_id res chain seq x y z
N MET A 1 6.79 7.86 4.85
CA MET A 1 7.45 6.58 4.49
C MET A 1 8.96 6.64 4.65
N LEU A 2 9.77 7.10 3.67
CA LEU A 2 11.25 7.01 3.78
C LEU A 2 11.82 7.78 4.96
N LEU A 3 11.52 9.08 5.07
CA LEU A 3 11.95 9.93 6.19
C LEU A 3 11.50 9.36 7.55
N GLU A 4 10.32 8.77 7.61
CA GLU A 4 9.83 8.11 8.83
C GLU A 4 10.65 6.87 9.20
N ALA A 5 11.04 6.04 8.22
CA ALA A 5 11.92 4.90 8.45
C ALA A 5 13.32 5.35 8.89
N LEU A 6 13.83 6.48 8.35
CA LEU A 6 15.09 7.08 8.78
C LEU A 6 15.00 7.64 10.22
N LYS A 7 13.92 8.35 10.56
CA LYS A 7 13.63 8.90 11.90
C LYS A 7 13.50 7.80 12.95
N ARG A 8 12.84 6.68 12.62
CA ARG A 8 12.74 5.48 13.49
C ARG A 8 14.06 4.75 13.76
N ASN A 9 15.08 4.94 12.91
CA ASN A 9 16.40 4.30 13.05
C ASN A 9 17.53 5.30 13.38
N SER A 10 17.20 6.55 13.71
CA SER A 10 18.16 7.64 13.98
C SER A 10 19.16 7.90 12.83
N LEU A 11 18.77 7.63 11.58
CA LEU A 11 19.62 7.81 10.38
C LEU A 11 19.40 9.14 9.65
N LEU A 12 18.50 9.97 10.17
CA LEU A 12 17.98 11.17 9.51
C LEU A 12 19.07 12.24 9.26
N GLU A 13 19.79 12.64 10.30
CA GLU A 13 20.91 13.60 10.24
C GLU A 13 22.04 13.15 9.30
N ARG A 14 22.24 11.82 9.16
CA ARG A 14 23.20 11.25 8.20
C ARG A 14 22.67 11.32 6.76
N PHE A 15 21.36 11.17 6.57
CA PHE A 15 20.71 11.24 5.26
C PHE A 15 20.71 12.67 4.70
N GLU A 16 20.37 13.68 5.51
CA GLU A 16 20.37 15.11 5.11
C GLU A 16 21.74 15.63 4.65
N LYS A 17 22.83 15.03 5.16
CA LYS A 17 24.20 15.34 4.70
C LYS A 17 24.39 14.98 3.22
N VAL A 18 23.67 13.98 2.70
CA VAL A 18 23.73 13.52 1.31
C VAL A 18 22.56 14.05 0.47
N CYS A 19 21.31 13.87 0.93
CA CYS A 19 20.10 14.27 0.22
C CYS A 19 19.68 15.69 0.63
N LYS A 20 19.45 16.57 -0.35
CA LYS A 20 19.10 17.99 -0.10
C LYS A 20 17.62 18.33 -0.29
N GLY A 21 16.84 17.40 -0.82
CA GLY A 21 15.40 17.56 -1.02
C GLY A 21 14.80 16.42 -1.85
N PHE A 22 13.48 16.45 -1.95
CA PHE A 22 12.67 15.52 -2.74
C PHE A 22 12.00 16.26 -3.89
N ALA A 23 12.01 15.65 -5.08
CA ALA A 23 11.36 16.20 -6.27
C ALA A 23 10.31 15.20 -6.78
N ASN A 24 9.07 15.64 -6.93
CA ASN A 24 7.99 14.79 -7.41
C ASN A 24 7.92 14.84 -8.95
N GLY A 25 8.41 13.80 -9.63
CA GLY A 25 8.37 13.73 -11.10
C GLY A 25 6.99 13.92 -11.74
N TYR A 26 5.89 13.74 -10.99
CA TYR A 26 4.54 14.05 -11.48
C TYR A 26 4.31 15.55 -11.74
N SER A 27 4.86 16.47 -10.94
CA SER A 27 4.66 17.92 -11.17
C SER A 27 5.37 18.37 -12.45
N ILE A 28 6.63 17.94 -12.63
CA ILE A 28 7.44 18.17 -13.83
C ILE A 28 6.73 17.60 -15.07
N ALA A 29 6.28 16.34 -14.99
CA ALA A 29 5.56 15.68 -16.08
C ALA A 29 4.21 16.34 -16.39
N LYS A 30 3.46 16.81 -15.38
CA LYS A 30 2.19 17.51 -15.55
C LYS A 30 2.38 18.83 -16.30
N VAL A 31 3.39 19.62 -15.94
CA VAL A 31 3.69 20.90 -16.62
C VAL A 31 4.19 20.65 -18.04
N LYS A 32 5.29 19.89 -18.21
CA LYS A 32 5.94 19.69 -19.52
C LYS A 32 5.14 18.82 -20.50
N CYS A 33 4.09 18.14 -20.07
CA CYS A 33 3.21 17.35 -20.94
C CYS A 33 1.71 17.68 -20.78
N GLN A 34 1.37 18.90 -20.34
CA GLN A 34 -0.03 19.36 -20.23
C GLN A 34 -0.74 19.41 -21.59
N SER A 35 -0.02 19.75 -22.65
CA SER A 35 -0.52 19.82 -24.03
C SER A 35 -0.60 18.46 -24.73
N SER A 36 0.29 17.52 -24.39
CA SER A 36 0.43 16.24 -25.10
C SER A 36 -0.33 15.08 -24.47
N THR A 37 -0.59 15.09 -23.15
CA THR A 37 -1.30 14.00 -22.47
C THR A 37 -2.23 14.50 -21.38
N LYS A 38 -3.40 13.87 -21.24
CA LYS A 38 -4.36 14.13 -20.15
C LYS A 38 -4.01 13.43 -18.83
N THR A 39 -3.06 12.50 -18.83
CA THR A 39 -2.89 11.53 -17.74
C THR A 39 -1.42 11.20 -17.46
N HIS A 40 -0.77 11.99 -16.60
CA HIS A 40 0.68 11.92 -16.33
C HIS A 40 1.12 10.79 -15.38
N ASN A 41 0.47 9.63 -15.42
CA ASN A 41 0.85 8.49 -14.58
C ASN A 41 2.03 7.71 -15.19
N LEU A 42 2.82 7.04 -14.35
CA LEU A 42 4.09 6.43 -14.74
C LEU A 42 3.99 5.43 -15.90
N ARG A 43 2.87 4.69 -16.03
CA ARG A 43 2.62 3.74 -17.12
C ARG A 43 2.28 4.42 -18.44
N VAL A 44 1.55 5.54 -18.40
CA VAL A 44 1.27 6.34 -19.60
C VAL A 44 2.54 7.04 -20.06
N MET A 45 3.27 7.68 -19.15
CA MET A 45 4.49 8.41 -19.48
C MET A 45 5.60 7.48 -20.01
N SER A 46 5.74 6.24 -19.48
CA SER A 46 6.72 5.28 -20.01
C SER A 46 6.40 4.83 -21.45
N LYS A 47 5.11 4.66 -21.78
CA LYS A 47 4.70 4.30 -23.14
C LYS A 47 4.84 5.50 -24.10
N VAL A 48 4.38 6.68 -23.70
CA VAL A 48 4.33 7.87 -24.57
C VAL A 48 5.72 8.46 -24.82
N LEU A 49 6.57 8.56 -23.79
CA LEU A 49 7.88 9.22 -23.89
C LEU A 49 9.03 8.25 -24.22
N LEU A 50 8.95 7.00 -23.76
CA LEU A 50 10.06 6.03 -23.88
C LEU A 50 9.73 4.80 -24.75
N GLY A 51 8.50 4.68 -25.28
CA GLY A 51 8.03 3.48 -25.98
C GLY A 51 7.94 2.21 -25.12
N LYS A 52 8.16 2.30 -23.80
CA LYS A 52 8.28 1.14 -22.90
C LYS A 52 6.90 0.68 -22.44
N GLU A 53 6.34 -0.33 -23.11
CA GLU A 53 5.03 -0.91 -22.77
C GLU A 53 5.08 -2.01 -21.69
N LYS A 54 6.08 -2.89 -21.75
CA LYS A 54 6.17 -4.11 -20.92
C LYS A 54 7.02 -3.92 -19.66
N ILE A 55 6.77 -2.86 -18.92
CA ILE A 55 7.40 -2.63 -17.60
C ILE A 55 6.57 -3.32 -16.51
N ASP A 56 7.23 -4.10 -15.66
CA ASP A 56 6.68 -4.45 -14.35
C ASP A 56 6.77 -3.24 -13.41
N PHE A 57 5.62 -2.68 -13.06
CA PHE A 57 5.51 -1.58 -12.10
C PHE A 57 5.35 -2.05 -10.64
N SER A 58 5.35 -3.36 -10.36
CA SER A 58 5.34 -3.88 -8.98
C SER A 58 6.73 -3.85 -8.34
N ASN A 59 7.79 -4.11 -9.10
CA ASN A 59 9.18 -3.93 -8.67
C ASN A 59 9.55 -2.44 -8.48
N ALA A 60 10.17 -2.13 -7.34
CA ALA A 60 10.64 -0.78 -7.01
C ALA A 60 11.81 -0.29 -7.89
N VAL A 61 12.72 -1.19 -8.29
CA VAL A 61 13.88 -0.86 -9.14
C VAL A 61 13.41 -0.46 -10.54
N SER A 62 12.47 -1.23 -11.11
CA SER A 62 11.83 -0.91 -12.39
C SER A 62 11.13 0.45 -12.37
N ARG A 63 10.41 0.78 -11.27
CA ARG A 63 9.81 2.11 -11.10
C ARG A 63 10.87 3.22 -11.04
N ALA A 64 11.93 3.03 -10.26
CA ALA A 64 12.98 4.03 -10.08
C ALA A 64 13.73 4.34 -11.40
N SER A 65 14.14 3.32 -12.14
CA SER A 65 14.74 3.48 -13.47
C SER A 65 13.83 4.24 -14.44
N VAL A 66 12.54 3.87 -14.50
CA VAL A 66 11.60 4.51 -15.44
C VAL A 66 11.26 5.95 -15.05
N VAL A 67 11.20 6.27 -13.75
CA VAL A 67 11.09 7.67 -13.27
C VAL A 67 12.31 8.48 -13.69
N TYR A 68 13.52 7.93 -13.53
CA TYR A 68 14.76 8.60 -13.95
C TYR A 68 14.82 8.82 -15.46
N ASP A 69 14.53 7.80 -16.27
CA ASP A 69 14.49 7.88 -17.73
C ASP A 69 13.52 8.97 -18.22
N ILE A 70 12.32 9.05 -17.62
CA ILE A 70 11.32 10.09 -17.92
C ILE A 70 11.86 11.47 -17.54
N ALA A 71 12.45 11.62 -16.36
CA ALA A 71 13.00 12.90 -15.91
C ALA A 71 14.14 13.39 -16.82
N VAL A 72 15.04 12.49 -17.23
CA VAL A 72 16.11 12.79 -18.20
C VAL A 72 15.52 13.22 -19.54
N HIS A 73 14.54 12.49 -20.08
CA HIS A 73 13.91 12.85 -21.35
C HIS A 73 13.21 14.22 -21.30
N LEU A 74 12.49 14.52 -20.21
CA LEU A 74 11.84 15.82 -20.01
C LEU A 74 12.83 16.98 -19.75
N ALA A 75 14.08 16.68 -19.38
CA ALA A 75 15.15 17.65 -19.19
C ALA A 75 15.99 17.91 -20.47
N GLN A 76 15.84 17.10 -21.52
CA GLN A 76 16.61 17.24 -22.76
C GLN A 76 16.25 18.50 -23.58
N GLY A 77 15.06 19.08 -23.38
CA GLY A 77 14.61 20.26 -24.11
C GLY A 77 15.18 21.59 -23.59
N GLU A 78 15.31 21.75 -22.26
CA GLU A 78 15.69 23.03 -21.64
C GLU A 78 16.17 22.84 -20.20
N ARG A 79 17.28 23.50 -19.84
CA ARG A 79 17.83 23.52 -18.47
C ARG A 79 17.17 24.60 -17.61
N GLU A 80 15.86 24.50 -17.41
CA GLU A 80 15.19 25.29 -16.37
C GLU A 80 15.72 24.94 -14.97
N ILE A 81 15.84 25.94 -14.11
CA ILE A 81 16.27 25.76 -12.73
C ILE A 81 15.11 25.12 -11.93
N VAL A 82 15.36 23.97 -11.31
CA VAL A 82 14.33 23.12 -10.67
C VAL A 82 13.93 23.64 -9.26
N ASP A 83 14.11 24.94 -9.00
CA ASP A 83 13.87 25.58 -7.70
C ASP A 83 12.40 25.50 -7.26
N GLY A 84 11.46 25.54 -8.21
CA GLY A 84 10.02 25.51 -7.93
C GLY A 84 9.39 24.14 -7.68
N THR A 85 10.15 23.03 -7.72
CA THR A 85 9.59 21.67 -7.55
C THR A 85 10.40 20.74 -6.64
N THR A 86 11.40 21.28 -5.93
CA THR A 86 12.25 20.52 -5.00
C THR A 86 11.94 20.89 -3.55
N ASN A 87 11.15 20.06 -2.86
CA ASN A 87 10.86 20.24 -1.44
C ASN A 87 12.11 19.96 -0.60
N LYS A 88 12.43 20.84 0.36
CA LYS A 88 13.51 20.59 1.34
C LYS A 88 13.08 19.47 2.28
N GLY A 89 14.04 18.68 2.79
CA GLY A 89 13.76 17.60 3.74
C GLY A 89 12.94 18.06 4.96
N THR A 90 13.28 19.23 5.50
CA THR A 90 12.56 19.88 6.61
C THR A 90 11.09 20.20 6.31
N THR A 91 10.73 20.44 5.04
CA THR A 91 9.34 20.69 4.63
C THR A 91 8.54 19.39 4.59
N GLU A 92 9.10 18.35 3.97
CA GLU A 92 8.52 17.01 3.93
C GLU A 92 8.36 16.40 5.33
N GLU A 93 9.24 16.74 6.28
CA GLU A 93 9.10 16.32 7.68
C GLU A 93 7.94 17.00 8.40
N GLY A 94 7.72 18.30 8.19
CA GLY A 94 6.53 19.00 8.69
C GLY A 94 5.25 18.38 8.13
N GLU A 95 5.17 18.20 6.82
CA GLU A 95 4.03 17.53 6.17
C GLU A 95 3.78 16.11 6.74
N ILE A 96 4.83 15.35 7.04
CA ILE A 96 4.73 14.02 7.67
C ILE A 96 4.16 14.09 9.09
N GLU A 97 4.39 15.18 9.83
CA GLU A 97 3.88 15.34 11.20
C GLU A 97 2.43 15.85 11.18
N ASP A 98 2.07 16.76 10.27
CA ASP A 98 0.68 17.11 9.96
C ASP A 98 -0.14 15.87 9.55
N PHE A 99 0.39 15.01 8.66
CA PHE A 99 -0.26 13.76 8.27
C PHE A 99 -0.40 12.76 9.43
N LYS A 100 0.47 12.79 10.45
CA LYS A 100 0.31 11.96 11.66
C LYS A 100 -0.81 12.48 12.54
N VAL A 101 -0.87 13.80 12.79
CA VAL A 101 -1.98 14.42 13.55
C VAL A 101 -3.30 14.13 12.85
N LEU A 102 -3.38 14.39 11.54
CA LEU A 102 -4.56 14.08 10.71
C LEU A 102 -4.99 12.60 10.83
N LEU A 103 -4.04 11.66 10.82
CA LEU A 103 -4.31 10.24 10.95
C LEU A 103 -4.74 9.83 12.37
N GLN A 104 -4.20 10.47 13.41
CA GLN A 104 -4.63 10.29 14.80
C GLN A 104 -6.08 10.74 14.98
N ILE A 105 -6.40 11.97 14.54
CA ILE A 105 -7.77 12.52 14.59
C ILE A 105 -8.75 11.63 13.83
N GLN A 106 -8.42 11.22 12.60
CA GLN A 106 -9.25 10.25 11.85
C GLN A 106 -9.50 8.95 12.63
N ASN A 107 -8.51 8.44 13.37
CA ASN A 107 -8.65 7.19 14.13
C ASN A 107 -9.55 7.32 15.36
N THR A 108 -9.74 8.53 15.93
CA THR A 108 -10.74 8.74 17.01
C THR A 108 -12.15 8.36 16.55
N TYR A 109 -12.47 8.57 15.27
CA TYR A 109 -13.76 8.23 14.65
C TYR A 109 -13.96 6.75 14.26
N ARG A 110 -13.11 5.84 14.76
CA ARG A 110 -13.31 4.39 14.58
C ARG A 110 -14.62 3.84 15.19
N PRO A 111 -15.13 4.33 16.33
CA PRO A 111 -16.40 3.86 16.90
C PRO A 111 -17.60 4.19 16.00
N VAL A 112 -17.67 5.42 15.49
CA VAL A 112 -18.75 5.91 14.61
C VAL A 112 -18.77 5.20 13.25
N PHE A 113 -17.62 5.17 12.56
CA PHE A 113 -17.55 4.67 11.17
C PHE A 113 -17.10 3.22 11.04
N GLY A 114 -16.98 2.48 12.15
CA GLY A 114 -16.37 1.15 12.20
C GLY A 114 -16.97 0.16 11.20
N ASP A 115 -18.29 0.17 11.02
CA ASP A 115 -18.99 -0.72 10.10
C ASP A 115 -18.91 -0.27 8.63
N PHE A 116 -19.01 1.04 8.34
CA PHE A 116 -18.78 1.58 6.99
C PHE A 116 -17.38 1.24 6.47
N LEU A 117 -16.36 1.28 7.35
CA LEU A 117 -14.99 0.90 7.02
C LEU A 117 -14.86 -0.62 6.75
N ARG A 118 -15.75 -1.46 7.27
CA ARG A 118 -15.79 -2.91 7.04
C ARG A 118 -16.65 -3.31 5.82
N ALA A 119 -17.55 -2.45 5.37
CA ALA A 119 -18.46 -2.66 4.26
C ALA A 119 -17.78 -2.57 2.87
N SER A 120 -18.52 -2.14 1.84
CA SER A 120 -18.02 -2.12 0.45
C SER A 120 -16.85 -1.16 0.25
N ALA A 121 -16.12 -1.31 -0.86
CA ALA A 121 -15.01 -0.44 -1.19
C ALA A 121 -15.44 1.03 -1.37
N ALA A 122 -16.63 1.28 -1.92
CA ALA A 122 -17.18 2.63 -2.10
C ALA A 122 -17.54 3.27 -0.75
N GLU A 123 -18.16 2.52 0.16
CA GLU A 123 -18.54 3.02 1.49
C GLU A 123 -17.31 3.26 2.37
N ARG A 124 -16.31 2.38 2.29
CA ARG A 124 -15.01 2.60 2.93
C ARG A 124 -14.33 3.87 2.42
N GLN A 125 -14.42 4.17 1.13
CA GLN A 125 -13.95 5.43 0.55
C GLN A 125 -14.77 6.62 1.07
N HIS A 126 -16.11 6.53 1.11
CA HIS A 126 -16.99 7.58 1.62
C HIS A 126 -16.72 7.91 3.09
N ALA A 127 -16.74 6.91 3.97
CA ALA A 127 -16.42 7.07 5.39
C ALA A 127 -14.98 7.56 5.63
N SER A 128 -14.02 7.21 4.76
CA SER A 128 -12.66 7.78 4.83
C SER A 128 -12.61 9.24 4.37
N HIS A 129 -13.49 9.66 3.44
CA HIS A 129 -13.63 11.06 3.04
C HIS A 129 -14.26 11.89 4.17
N LEU A 130 -15.39 11.45 4.74
CA LEU A 130 -16.07 12.13 5.85
C LEU A 130 -15.16 12.28 7.09
N ARG A 131 -14.46 11.20 7.50
CA ARG A 131 -13.46 11.27 8.57
C ARG A 131 -12.30 12.22 8.26
N ARG A 132 -11.91 12.34 6.98
CA ARG A 132 -10.87 13.28 6.56
C ARG A 132 -11.36 14.73 6.58
N LEU A 133 -12.63 15.01 6.26
CA LEU A 133 -13.21 16.35 6.39
C LEU A 133 -13.16 16.83 7.86
N LEU A 134 -13.59 15.99 8.80
CA LEU A 134 -13.48 16.29 10.24
C LEU A 134 -12.03 16.55 10.67
N ALA A 135 -11.11 15.67 10.26
CA ALA A 135 -9.71 15.76 10.67
C ALA A 135 -8.95 16.96 10.08
N ILE A 136 -9.28 17.39 8.84
CA ILE A 136 -8.64 18.57 8.23
C ILE A 136 -8.92 19.84 9.05
N ASN A 137 -10.11 19.94 9.65
CA ASN A 137 -10.51 21.09 10.46
C ASN A 137 -10.24 20.89 11.96
N ASN A 138 -9.43 19.89 12.33
CA ASN A 138 -9.08 19.56 13.72
C ASN A 138 -10.28 19.30 14.65
N ILE A 139 -11.34 18.70 14.11
CA ILE A 139 -12.51 18.26 14.86
C ILE A 139 -12.26 16.85 15.38
N ASN A 140 -12.12 16.70 16.70
CA ASN A 140 -11.93 15.41 17.38
C ASN A 140 -13.27 14.78 17.80
N TYR A 141 -13.31 13.45 17.93
CA TYR A 141 -14.49 12.74 18.43
C TYR A 141 -14.97 13.30 19.79
N ASP A 142 -14.05 13.56 20.71
CA ASP A 142 -14.35 14.08 22.04
C ASP A 142 -15.00 15.47 22.02
N LYS A 143 -14.51 16.40 21.18
CA LYS A 143 -15.16 17.72 20.94
C LYS A 143 -16.63 17.56 20.54
N LEU A 144 -16.92 16.62 19.62
CA LEU A 144 -18.28 16.41 19.12
C LEU A 144 -19.17 15.68 20.12
N ARG A 145 -18.60 14.81 20.96
CA ARG A 145 -19.32 14.23 22.11
C ARG A 145 -19.70 15.32 23.10
N GLU A 146 -18.73 16.13 23.53
CA GLU A 146 -18.94 17.23 24.48
C GLU A 146 -20.00 18.23 23.97
N ALA A 147 -19.90 18.66 22.71
CA ALA A 147 -20.91 19.51 22.10
C ALA A 147 -22.31 18.85 22.01
N TYR A 148 -22.37 17.54 21.77
CA TYR A 148 -23.64 16.80 21.76
C TYR A 148 -24.25 16.68 23.18
N GLU A 149 -23.42 16.49 24.21
CA GLU A 149 -23.83 16.51 25.61
C GLU A 149 -24.35 17.90 26.04
N GLU A 150 -23.81 18.99 25.47
CA GLU A 150 -24.27 20.36 25.72
C GLU A 150 -25.55 20.77 24.96
N GLY A 151 -25.71 20.33 23.71
CA GLY A 151 -26.77 20.86 22.82
C GLY A 151 -27.26 19.93 21.71
N ALA A 152 -26.98 18.63 21.82
CA ALA A 152 -27.41 17.57 20.90
C ALA A 152 -27.15 17.93 19.41
N LYS A 153 -28.08 17.55 18.52
CA LYS A 153 -28.01 17.83 17.07
C LYS A 153 -27.81 19.32 16.74
N GLY A 154 -28.35 20.23 17.56
CA GLY A 154 -28.27 21.68 17.34
C GLY A 154 -26.89 22.28 17.61
N ALA A 155 -26.08 21.65 18.46
CA ALA A 155 -24.67 22.02 18.65
C ALA A 155 -23.77 21.41 17.57
N LEU A 156 -24.01 20.15 17.18
CA LEU A 156 -23.29 19.51 16.07
C LEU A 156 -23.43 20.31 14.77
N ASP A 157 -24.66 20.71 14.41
CA ASP A 157 -24.93 21.45 13.16
C ASP A 157 -24.17 22.78 13.09
N LYS A 158 -23.99 23.47 14.23
CA LYS A 158 -23.17 24.69 14.32
C LYS A 158 -21.69 24.38 14.05
N ILE A 159 -21.09 23.46 14.81
CA ILE A 159 -19.66 23.13 14.67
C ILE A 159 -19.35 22.64 13.24
N LEU A 160 -20.23 21.83 12.65
CA LEU A 160 -20.07 21.34 11.28
C LEU A 160 -20.18 22.45 10.22
N LYS A 161 -20.87 23.56 10.49
CA LYS A 161 -21.00 24.71 9.57
C LYS A 161 -19.95 25.79 9.83
N GLU A 162 -19.55 25.99 11.07
CA GLU A 162 -18.59 27.01 11.50
C GLU A 162 -17.13 26.55 11.30
N GLU A 163 -16.79 25.29 11.61
CA GLU A 163 -15.42 24.77 11.45
C GLU A 163 -15.15 24.15 10.05
N ILE A 164 -16.17 23.77 9.24
CA ILE A 164 -15.97 23.06 7.95
C ILE A 164 -16.37 23.91 6.72
N ALA A 165 -15.68 25.03 6.52
CA ALA A 165 -15.91 25.93 5.39
C ALA A 165 -15.66 25.35 3.97
N ASN A 166 -15.13 24.13 3.85
CA ASN A 166 -14.65 23.52 2.59
C ASN A 166 -15.40 22.23 2.17
N ALA A 167 -16.50 21.86 2.83
CA ALA A 167 -17.29 20.66 2.47
C ALA A 167 -18.49 20.97 1.57
N LYS A 168 -19.06 19.95 0.92
CA LYS A 168 -20.37 20.08 0.27
C LYS A 168 -21.46 19.98 1.33
N GLU A 169 -22.56 20.72 1.15
CA GLU A 169 -23.74 20.64 2.02
C GLU A 169 -24.26 19.21 2.19
N ALA A 170 -24.27 18.40 1.13
CA ALA A 170 -24.65 16.99 1.18
C ALA A 170 -23.69 16.13 2.04
N ASP A 171 -22.39 16.41 2.02
CA ASP A 171 -21.43 15.69 2.85
C ASP A 171 -21.61 16.09 4.33
N LEU A 172 -22.00 17.35 4.62
CA LEU A 172 -22.31 17.83 5.96
C LEU A 172 -23.61 17.26 6.51
N THR A 173 -24.67 17.13 5.70
CA THR A 173 -25.95 16.55 6.16
C THR A 173 -25.84 15.05 6.44
N GLU A 174 -25.18 14.26 5.57
CA GLU A 174 -24.90 12.85 5.87
C GLU A 174 -24.05 12.72 7.15
N LEU A 175 -23.08 13.61 7.36
CA LEU A 175 -22.24 13.61 8.55
C LEU A 175 -23.02 13.94 9.83
N LEU A 176 -23.88 14.95 9.79
CA LEU A 176 -24.75 15.32 10.90
C LEU A 176 -25.71 14.17 11.27
N ASP A 177 -26.34 13.52 10.29
CA ASP A 177 -27.27 12.40 10.54
C ASP A 177 -26.55 11.14 11.04
N ILE A 178 -25.33 10.85 10.57
CA ILE A 178 -24.50 9.75 11.10
C ILE A 178 -24.12 9.98 12.57
N LEU A 179 -23.74 11.21 12.94
CA LEU A 179 -23.35 11.56 14.31
C LEU A 179 -24.56 11.60 15.25
N ASP A 180 -25.65 12.24 14.84
CA ASP A 180 -26.94 12.30 15.54
C ASP A 180 -27.47 10.89 15.87
N CYS A 181 -27.52 10.00 14.86
CA CYS A 181 -27.94 8.60 15.07
C CYS A 181 -26.91 7.72 15.81
N TYR A 182 -25.70 8.24 16.12
CA TYR A 182 -24.68 7.52 16.88
C TYR A 182 -24.64 7.94 18.36
N PHE A 183 -24.88 9.22 18.64
CA PHE A 183 -24.89 9.75 20.01
C PHE A 183 -26.25 9.63 20.70
N ASP A 184 -27.37 9.61 19.96
CA ASP A 184 -28.68 9.27 20.54
C ASP A 184 -28.75 7.80 20.97
N PRO A 185 -29.03 7.47 22.25
CA PRO A 185 -29.18 6.09 22.70
C PRO A 185 -30.45 5.41 22.16
N ASP A 186 -31.48 6.20 21.82
CA ASP A 186 -32.76 5.72 21.29
C ASP A 186 -32.73 5.49 19.76
N LYS A 187 -31.78 6.10 19.05
CA LYS A 187 -31.60 5.90 17.61
C LYS A 187 -30.71 4.69 17.34
N GLN A 188 -30.90 4.05 16.19
CA GLN A 188 -29.99 3.01 15.72
C GLN A 188 -28.90 3.65 14.85
N PRO A 189 -27.61 3.35 15.07
CA PRO A 189 -26.53 3.92 14.27
C PRO A 189 -26.72 3.55 12.80
N ILE A 190 -26.52 4.54 11.91
CA ILE A 190 -26.72 4.37 10.48
C ILE A 190 -25.77 3.27 9.97
N LYS A 191 -26.35 2.23 9.38
CA LYS A 191 -25.60 1.09 8.86
C LYS A 191 -25.29 1.28 7.37
N PRO A 192 -24.13 0.80 6.89
CA PRO A 192 -23.80 0.80 5.47
C PRO A 192 -24.86 0.11 4.60
N LYS A 193 -25.06 0.64 3.39
CA LYS A 193 -25.93 0.17 2.31
C LYS A 193 -25.34 -1.10 1.69
N THR A 194 -25.41 -2.20 2.44
CA THR A 194 -24.76 -3.48 2.09
C THR A 194 -25.04 -3.96 0.66
N GLN A 195 -24.03 -3.85 -0.22
CA GLN A 195 -24.02 -4.51 -1.53
C GLN A 195 -23.75 -6.03 -1.39
N TRP A 196 -24.54 -6.70 -0.55
CA TRP A 196 -24.39 -8.12 -0.24
C TRP A 196 -25.00 -9.00 -1.33
N ASN A 197 -24.33 -9.07 -2.48
CA ASN A 197 -24.62 -10.04 -3.54
C ASN A 197 -24.19 -11.46 -3.13
N SER A 198 -24.85 -12.00 -2.10
CA SER A 198 -24.59 -13.31 -1.47
C SER A 198 -24.60 -14.49 -2.46
N LYS A 199 -25.35 -14.35 -3.56
CA LYS A 199 -25.79 -15.44 -4.43
C LYS A 199 -24.66 -16.11 -5.23
N TYR A 200 -23.43 -15.58 -5.16
CA TYR A 200 -22.27 -16.10 -5.89
C TYR A 200 -21.10 -16.61 -5.02
N ARG A 201 -21.26 -16.74 -3.69
CA ARG A 201 -20.36 -17.60 -2.87
C ARG A 201 -20.78 -19.08 -2.88
N GLY A 202 -21.28 -19.55 -4.02
CA GLY A 202 -21.58 -20.95 -4.26
C GLY A 202 -20.30 -21.77 -4.48
N ASN A 203 -19.89 -22.49 -3.44
CA ASN A 203 -19.14 -23.75 -3.49
C ASN A 203 -18.10 -23.91 -4.64
N ASN A 204 -16.96 -23.23 -4.55
CA ASN A 204 -15.80 -23.48 -5.44
C ASN A 204 -14.65 -24.17 -4.69
N SER A 205 -15.00 -25.10 -3.78
CA SER A 205 -14.07 -26.06 -3.18
C SER A 205 -13.60 -27.06 -4.23
N ARG A 206 -12.67 -26.64 -5.10
CA ARG A 206 -12.02 -27.50 -6.10
C ARG A 206 -11.29 -28.65 -5.38
N PRO A 207 -11.70 -29.92 -5.54
CA PRO A 207 -10.99 -31.03 -4.90
C PRO A 207 -9.61 -31.18 -5.53
N TYR A 208 -8.56 -31.29 -4.71
CA TYR A 208 -7.19 -31.46 -5.18
C TYR A 208 -7.00 -32.87 -5.75
N ARG A 209 -7.28 -33.02 -7.05
CA ARG A 209 -7.34 -34.34 -7.72
C ARG A 209 -5.94 -34.90 -7.97
N ASN A 210 -5.40 -35.59 -6.97
CA ASN A 210 -4.14 -36.32 -7.04
C ASN A 210 -4.08 -37.26 -8.27
N ARG A 211 -3.37 -36.84 -9.33
CA ARG A 211 -2.97 -37.73 -10.43
C ARG A 211 -1.80 -38.62 -10.00
N ARG A 212 -2.07 -39.59 -9.13
CA ARG A 212 -1.13 -40.68 -8.82
C ARG A 212 -1.26 -41.75 -9.89
N SER A 213 -0.57 -41.59 -11.01
CA SER A 213 -0.61 -42.52 -12.14
C SER A 213 0.13 -43.82 -11.83
N THR A 214 -0.57 -44.78 -11.22
CA THR A 214 -0.08 -46.15 -11.04
C THR A 214 0.11 -46.86 -12.38
N SER A 215 1.21 -47.60 -12.49
CA SER A 215 1.56 -48.41 -13.65
C SER A 215 0.59 -49.56 -13.90
N ARG A 216 0.38 -49.91 -15.18
CA ARG A 216 0.26 -51.32 -15.60
C ARG A 216 0.55 -51.51 -17.08
N SER A 217 1.44 -52.47 -17.34
CA SER A 217 2.04 -52.77 -18.64
C SER A 217 1.13 -53.60 -19.55
N LYS A 218 1.33 -53.51 -20.88
CA LYS A 218 1.23 -54.67 -21.78
C LYS A 218 2.26 -54.53 -22.92
N LYS A 219 2.54 -55.64 -23.61
CA LYS A 219 3.80 -55.89 -24.35
C LYS A 219 3.56 -56.57 -25.70
N GLY A 220 4.38 -56.23 -26.70
CA GLY A 220 4.52 -56.91 -28.01
C GLY A 220 3.94 -56.11 -29.19
N SER A 221 4.44 -56.24 -30.42
CA SER A 221 5.70 -56.89 -30.88
C SER A 221 5.91 -56.67 -32.39
N GLU A 222 7.13 -56.27 -32.81
CA GLU A 222 7.74 -56.50 -34.15
C GLU A 222 7.07 -55.81 -35.39
N SER A 223 7.74 -55.50 -36.52
CA SER A 223 9.19 -55.37 -36.85
C SER A 223 9.41 -54.67 -38.21
N LYS A 224 10.67 -54.28 -38.50
CA LYS A 224 11.25 -53.75 -39.76
C LYS A 224 10.92 -52.29 -40.15
N GLY A 225 11.86 -51.52 -40.73
CA GLY A 225 13.30 -51.79 -40.97
C GLY A 225 14.01 -50.65 -41.74
N GLU A 226 15.36 -50.67 -41.72
CA GLU A 226 16.33 -49.90 -42.55
C GLU A 226 16.26 -48.33 -42.49
N GLU A 227 17.33 -47.55 -42.31
CA GLU A 227 18.76 -47.75 -41.91
C GLU A 227 19.27 -46.34 -41.36
N SER A 228 20.53 -45.89 -41.19
CA SER A 228 21.90 -46.35 -41.53
C SER A 228 23.03 -45.71 -40.65
N VAL A 229 24.26 -46.21 -40.82
CA VAL A 229 25.59 -45.50 -40.93
C VAL A 229 25.76 -44.09 -40.29
N THR A 230 26.72 -43.77 -39.40
CA THR A 230 27.89 -44.49 -38.81
C THR A 230 28.41 -43.82 -37.52
N ASP A 231 28.94 -44.64 -36.60
CA ASP A 231 29.88 -44.33 -35.50
C ASP A 231 31.35 -44.71 -35.92
N PRO A 232 32.47 -44.66 -35.13
CA PRO A 232 32.60 -44.47 -33.66
C PRO A 232 33.82 -43.65 -33.10
N ASN A 233 33.89 -43.57 -31.75
CA ASN A 233 35.12 -43.59 -30.90
C ASN A 233 36.01 -42.32 -30.78
N THR A 234 36.82 -42.09 -29.71
CA THR A 234 37.29 -42.95 -28.57
C THR A 234 37.28 -42.22 -27.21
N SER A 235 37.22 -43.00 -26.12
CA SER A 235 37.20 -42.63 -24.68
C SER A 235 38.50 -42.16 -24.02
N THR A 236 38.38 -41.48 -22.87
CA THR A 236 39.05 -41.75 -21.55
C THR A 236 38.27 -40.97 -20.46
N GLU A 237 37.83 -41.53 -19.32
CA GLU A 237 38.59 -42.01 -18.13
C GLU A 237 39.40 -40.90 -17.42
N ASN A 238 39.48 -40.76 -16.08
CA ASN A 238 38.86 -41.44 -14.90
C ASN A 238 39.06 -40.49 -13.66
N ASN A 239 38.56 -40.65 -12.41
CA ASN A 239 37.80 -41.68 -11.67
C ASN A 239 37.04 -41.03 -10.46
N SER A 240 36.54 -41.88 -9.54
CA SER A 240 35.95 -41.72 -8.19
C SER A 240 36.82 -40.90 -7.19
N THR A 241 36.35 -40.43 -6.01
CA THR A 241 35.59 -41.16 -4.96
C THR A 241 34.62 -40.35 -4.11
N ASP A 242 33.51 -41.03 -3.81
CA ASP A 242 32.53 -40.81 -2.74
C ASP A 242 33.13 -41.14 -1.35
N THR A 243 32.65 -40.46 -0.30
CA THR A 243 32.45 -41.05 1.04
C THR A 243 31.37 -40.26 1.78
N THR A 244 30.27 -40.93 2.14
CA THR A 244 29.19 -40.41 2.98
C THR A 244 29.45 -40.66 4.48
N VAL A 245 28.72 -39.98 5.38
CA VAL A 245 28.00 -40.59 6.54
C VAL A 245 27.38 -39.52 7.47
N SER A 246 26.10 -39.75 7.80
CA SER A 246 25.28 -39.34 8.97
C SER A 246 25.21 -37.90 9.51
N ALA A 247 23.96 -37.54 9.85
CA ALA A 247 23.55 -36.36 10.59
C ALA A 247 23.59 -36.56 12.12
N GLU A 248 23.49 -35.46 12.88
CA GLU A 248 22.85 -35.45 14.20
C GLU A 248 22.18 -34.08 14.48
N THR A 249 21.46 -33.91 15.60
CA THR A 249 20.46 -32.83 15.76
C THR A 249 20.50 -32.05 17.08
N SER A 250 20.06 -30.78 17.00
CA SER A 250 19.62 -29.93 18.13
C SER A 250 20.74 -29.38 19.06
N PRO A 251 20.41 -28.60 20.11
CA PRO A 251 20.07 -27.17 19.96
C PRO A 251 20.92 -26.24 20.87
N ARG A 252 20.84 -24.91 20.68
CA ARG A 252 21.55 -23.93 21.53
C ARG A 252 20.65 -22.93 22.26
N SER A 253 20.27 -23.34 23.48
CA SER A 253 20.03 -22.54 24.70
C SER A 253 19.52 -21.09 24.62
N GLU A 254 18.37 -20.86 25.27
CA GLU A 254 18.00 -19.58 25.88
C GLU A 254 19.02 -19.16 26.95
N ASN A 255 19.05 -17.88 27.32
CA ASN A 255 19.79 -17.41 28.49
C ASN A 255 18.88 -16.49 29.34
N GLN A 256 18.54 -16.92 30.55
CA GLN A 256 17.77 -16.13 31.50
C GLN A 256 18.72 -15.29 32.38
N ILE A 257 18.39 -14.02 32.63
CA ILE A 257 19.07 -13.17 33.62
C ILE A 257 18.06 -12.84 34.70
N LYS A 258 18.42 -13.03 35.99
CA LYS A 258 17.48 -12.87 37.10
C LYS A 258 18.16 -12.35 38.37
N VAL A 259 17.57 -11.30 38.95
CA VAL A 259 17.77 -10.73 40.30
C VAL A 259 19.18 -10.21 40.64
N GLU A 260 19.25 -8.91 40.93
CA GLU A 260 19.71 -8.48 42.26
C GLU A 260 18.86 -7.30 42.72
N VAL A 261 18.57 -7.21 44.03
CA VAL A 261 17.76 -6.15 44.65
C VAL A 261 18.45 -5.74 45.96
N PRO A 262 18.96 -4.51 46.08
CA PRO A 262 19.41 -3.99 47.37
C PRO A 262 18.21 -3.47 48.18
N ALA A 263 18.20 -3.75 49.48
CA ALA A 263 17.25 -3.18 50.42
C ALA A 263 17.91 -2.09 51.26
N ASN A 264 17.18 -1.00 51.51
CA ASN A 264 17.17 -0.16 52.72
C ASN A 264 16.04 0.87 52.60
#